data_AF-A0A562US63-F1
#
_entry.id   AF-A0A562US63-F1
#
_cell.length_a   1.000
_cell.length_b   1.000
_cell.length_c   1.000
_cell.angle_alpha   90.00
_cell.angle_beta   90.00
_cell.angle_gamma   90.00
#
_symmetry.space_group_name_H-M   'P 1'
#
loop_
_entity.id
_entity.type
_entity.pdbx_description
1 polymer ?
#
loop_
_entity_poly.entity_id
_entity_poly.type
_entity_poly.pdbx_seq_one_letter_code
_entity_poly.pdbx_strand_id
1 'polypeptide(L)' 'MAHNDGGITQMDLNELYFHHQLAIMNSNTARSVDDRNTYFDLVEYYAKRIRKSRDEAGIPRVSWNEGLSNRS' A
#
# COMPACT_ATOMS: atom_id res chain seq x y z
N MET A 1 2.01 28.59 -2.96
CA MET A 1 2.09 28.44 -1.49
C MET A 1 0.85 27.66 -1.08
N ALA A 2 0.97 26.36 -0.83
CA ALA A 2 -0.14 25.55 -0.35
C ALA A 2 -0.05 25.51 1.18
N HIS A 3 -1.08 26.09 1.83
CA HIS A 3 -1.36 25.89 3.25
C HIS A 3 -1.62 24.41 3.50
N ASN A 4 -0.95 23.81 4.48
CA ASN A 4 -1.39 22.56 5.09
C ASN A 4 -1.15 22.67 6.59
N ASP A 5 -2.20 23.10 7.27
CA ASP A 5 -2.29 23.24 8.71
C ASP A 5 -2.43 21.84 9.35
N GLY A 6 -1.40 21.44 10.10
CA GLY A 6 -1.47 20.75 11.41
C GLY A 6 -2.61 19.79 11.78
N GLY A 7 -3.16 18.98 10.87
CA GLY A 7 -3.95 17.78 11.20
C GLY A 7 -3.07 16.55 11.00
N ILE A 8 -3.02 15.63 11.99
CA ILE A 8 -2.23 14.38 11.98
C ILE A 8 -2.09 13.85 10.54
N THR A 9 -0.88 13.95 9.98
CA THR A 9 -0.59 13.85 8.55
C THR A 9 -1.18 12.58 7.94
N GLN A 10 -2.35 12.72 7.32
CA GLN A 10 -2.92 11.66 6.51
C GLN A 10 -2.04 11.56 5.25
N MET A 11 -1.05 10.65 5.29
CA MET A 11 -0.20 10.31 4.15
C MET A 11 -1.02 10.23 2.87
N ASP A 12 -0.54 10.90 1.81
CA ASP A 12 -1.20 10.86 0.52
C ASP A 12 -1.03 9.48 -0.15
N LEU A 13 -1.74 9.26 -1.26
CA LEU A 13 -1.73 7.97 -1.94
C LEU A 13 -0.33 7.58 -2.47
N ASN A 14 0.49 8.56 -2.88
CA ASN A 14 1.84 8.31 -3.38
C ASN A 14 2.79 7.92 -2.22
N GLU A 15 2.69 8.62 -1.09
CA GLU A 15 3.45 8.27 0.12
C GLU A 15 3.09 6.86 0.61
N LEU A 16 1.81 6.51 0.59
CA LEU A 16 1.34 5.17 0.93
C LEU A 16 1.91 4.10 -0.02
N TYR A 17 1.95 4.36 -1.33
CA TYR A 17 2.57 3.44 -2.29
C TYR A 17 4.07 3.30 -2.09
N PHE A 18 4.77 4.41 -1.86
CA PHE A 18 6.21 4.42 -1.60
C PHE A 18 6.55 3.54 -0.39
N HIS A 19 5.87 3.75 0.74
CA HIS A 19 6.13 2.97 1.95
C HIS A 19 5.71 1.50 1.83
N HIS A 20 4.64 1.20 1.09
CA HIS A 20 4.25 -0.17 0.78
C HIS A 20 5.35 -0.90 -0.01
N GLN A 21 5.89 -0.27 -1.05
CA GLN A 21 6.99 -0.86 -1.84
C GLN A 21 8.26 -1.04 -1.00
N LEU A 22 8.60 -0.07 -0.17
CA LEU A 22 9.74 -0.16 0.74
C LEU A 22 9.59 -1.32 1.73
N ALA A 23 8.39 -1.52 2.30
CA ALA A 23 8.11 -2.63 3.19
C ALA A 23 8.27 -4.00 2.50
N ILE A 24 7.83 -4.14 1.24
CA ILE A 24 8.05 -5.36 0.44
C ILE A 24 9.55 -5.60 0.19
N MET A 25 10.29 -4.56 -0.16
CA MET A 25 11.74 -4.68 -0.40
C MET A 25 12.48 -5.09 0.88
N ASN A 26 12.07 -4.53 2.02
CA ASN A 26 12.69 -4.85 3.30
C ASN A 26 12.31 -6.24 3.81
N SER A 27 11.06 -6.71 3.61
CA SER A 27 10.68 -8.09 3.97
C SER A 27 11.50 -9.12 3.19
N ASN A 28 11.86 -8.81 1.94
CA ASN A 28 12.67 -9.68 1.09
C ASN A 28 14.15 -9.68 1.47
N THR A 29 14.65 -8.60 2.08
CA THR A 29 16.05 -8.47 2.50
C THR A 29 16.28 -8.73 3.99
N ALA A 30 15.21 -8.96 4.76
CA ALA A 30 15.23 -9.25 6.18
C ALA A 30 16.06 -10.50 6.50
N ARG A 31 17.02 -10.34 7.42
CA ARG A 31 17.93 -11.40 7.86
C ARG A 31 17.38 -12.21 9.04
N SER A 32 16.46 -11.64 9.81
CA SER A 32 15.80 -12.30 10.93
C SER A 32 14.31 -12.56 10.63
N VAL A 33 13.74 -13.54 11.35
CA VAL A 33 12.31 -13.86 11.27
C VAL A 33 11.47 -12.71 11.84
N ASP A 34 11.94 -12.05 12.90
CA ASP A 34 11.22 -10.95 13.56
C ASP A 34 11.17 -9.70 12.67
N ASP A 35 12.27 -9.38 11.98
CA ASP A 35 12.29 -8.29 10.99
C ASP A 35 11.31 -8.59 9.85
N ARG A 36 11.30 -9.84 9.38
CA ARG A 36 10.40 -10.27 8.29
C ARG A 36 8.93 -10.12 8.70
N ASN A 37 8.57 -10.53 9.92
CA ASN A 37 7.22 -10.38 10.45
C ASN A 37 6.83 -8.90 10.57
N THR A 38 7.74 -8.07 11.08
CA THR A 38 7.52 -6.62 11.18
C THR A 38 7.25 -5.99 9.82
N TYR A 39 8.03 -6.36 8.79
CA TYR A 39 7.80 -5.85 7.44
C TYR A 39 6.52 -6.40 6.81
N PHE A 40 6.12 -7.64 7.07
CA PHE A 40 4.82 -8.16 6.64
C PHE A 40 3.65 -7.36 7.24
N ASP A 41 3.71 -7.05 8.53
CA ASP A 41 2.68 -6.21 9.18
C ASP A 41 2.61 -4.81 8.54
N LEU A 42 3.78 -4.23 8.20
CA LEU A 42 3.85 -2.96 7.48
C LEU A 42 3.27 -3.04 6.07
N VAL A 43 3.51 -4.12 5.32
CA VAL A 43 2.91 -4.34 4.01
C VAL A 43 1.38 -4.36 4.12
N GLU A 44 0.83 -5.12 5.07
CA GLU A 44 -0.61 -5.15 5.29
C GLU A 44 -1.18 -3.78 5.70
N TYR A 45 -0.47 -3.08 6.58
CA TYR A 45 -0.87 -1.77 7.07
C TYR A 45 -1.00 -0.76 5.92
N TYR A 46 0.03 -0.64 5.07
CA TYR A 46 -0.01 0.27 3.94
C TYR A 46 -1.04 -0.17 2.89
N ALA A 47 -1.19 -1.48 2.64
CA ALA A 47 -2.23 -1.99 1.72
C ALA A 47 -3.65 -1.60 2.17
N LYS A 48 -3.94 -1.69 3.48
CA LYS A 48 -5.23 -1.28 4.06
C LYS A 48 -5.48 0.22 3.86
N ARG A 49 -4.46 1.07 4.07
CA ARG A 49 -4.58 2.53 3.89
C ARG A 49 -4.70 2.93 2.41
N ILE A 50 -4.00 2.26 1.50
CA ILE A 50 -4.15 2.46 0.05
C ILE A 50 -5.59 2.17 -0.38
N ARG A 51 -6.17 1.06 0.09
CA ARG A 51 -7.57 0.71 -0.20
C ARG A 51 -8.52 1.78 0.29
N LYS A 52 -8.38 2.20 1.56
CA LYS A 52 -9.21 3.26 2.14
C LYS A 52 -9.10 4.57 1.35
N SER A 53 -7.88 5.00 1.02
CA SER A 53 -7.65 6.23 0.25
C SER A 53 -8.25 6.16 -1.17
N ARG A 54 -8.20 4.99 -1.83
CA ARG A 54 -8.85 4.79 -3.13
C ARG A 54 -10.37 4.80 -3.05
N ASP A 55 -10.93 4.15 -2.03
CA ASP A 55 -12.37 4.12 -1.77
C ASP A 55 -12.89 5.54 -1.48
N GLU A 56 -12.17 6.34 -0.67
CA GLU A 56 -12.47 7.76 -0.40
C GLU A 56 -12.37 8.63 -1.65
N ALA A 57 -11.45 8.33 -2.57
CA ALA A 57 -11.30 9.03 -3.84
C ALA A 57 -12.25 8.54 -4.95
N GLY A 58 -13.12 7.55 -4.67
CA GLY A 58 -14.02 6.96 -5.66
C GLY A 58 -13.31 6.19 -6.78
N ILE A 59 -12.05 5.78 -6.57
CA ILE A 59 -11.26 5.07 -7.57
C ILE A 59 -11.62 3.57 -7.51
N PRO A 60 -12.14 2.98 -8.60
CA PRO A 60 -12.53 1.57 -8.61
C PRO A 60 -11.38 0.63 -8.24
N ARG A 61 -11.72 -0.50 -7.64
CA ARG A 61 -10.79 -1.60 -7.42
C ARG A 61 -10.34 -2.14 -8.78
N VAL A 62 -9.04 -2.32 -8.97
CA VAL A 62 -8.52 -3.06 -10.14
C VAL A 62 -8.84 -4.53 -9.91
N SER A 63 -9.86 -5.04 -10.59
CA SER A 63 -10.16 -6.48 -10.65
C SER A 63 -9.47 -7.04 -11.89
N TRP A 64 -8.51 -7.95 -11.70
CA TRP A 64 -7.80 -8.62 -12.81
C TRP A 64 -8.62 -9.74 -13.46
N ASN A 65 -9.95 -9.63 -13.50
CA ASN A 65 -10.85 -10.71 -13.95
C ASN A 65 -11.13 -10.72 -15.47
N GLU A 66 -10.52 -9.85 -16.28
CA GLU A 66 -10.87 -9.76 -17.71
C GLU A 66 -9.85 -10.42 -18.66
N GLY A 67 -8.78 -11.04 -18.16
CA GLY A 67 -7.67 -11.50 -19.01
C GLY A 67 -7.42 -13.00 -19.15
N LEU A 68 -7.98 -13.86 -18.28
CA LEU A 68 -7.58 -15.28 -18.20
C LEU A 68 -8.67 -16.30 -18.55
N SER A 69 -9.86 -15.87 -18.98
CA SER A 69 -10.97 -16.77 -19.32
C SER A 69 -10.99 -17.28 -20.76
N ASN A 70 -10.05 -16.89 -21.64
CA ASN A 70 -10.03 -17.33 -23.05
C ASN A 70 -8.71 -18.02 -23.46
N ARG A 71 -8.37 -19.12 -22.79
CA ARG A 71 -7.50 -20.17 -23.38
C ARG A 71 -8.08 -21.53 -23.07
N SER A 72 -9.08 -21.91 -23.87
CA SER A 72 -9.50 -23.30 -24.10
C SER A 72 -8.76 -23.83 -25.32
#